data_AF-A0A3D0JQ59-F1
#
_entry.id   AF-A0A3D0JQ59-F1
#
_cell.length_a   1.000
_cell.length_b   1.000
_cell.length_c   1.000
_cell.angle_alpha   90.00
_cell.angle_beta   90.00
_cell.angle_gamma   90.00
#
_symmetry.space_group_name_H-M   'P 1'
#
loop_
_entity.id
_entity.type
_entity.pdbx_description
1 polymer ?
#
loop_
_entity_poly.entity_id
_entity_poly.type
_entity_poly.pdbx_seq_one_letter_code
_entity_poly.pdbx_strand_id
1 'polypeptide(L)'
;MTIKHLFPLALLAGLSSPTAQASSDMTCTPSWKLISDQLSGCNNLAFLSPGNDSRVNLQLLLDDAGHLKLTREPLALEGYEYGYGLVPFSLGMLDSSRARSEAAEADEQSVDPDVAYLTQALQRLGVDSEADAFAVHQFAEGEGNRCRSNDLQAMRGFVDALSATPALAASEAQALARSRRSLLSLCGEGDPQAQDILPQAEQLRSPAAQAFGNYLRGADAFYRGDFDQARERFAELAHSEQPWLSETAQYLLGRVALNRAQLNAFDEYGFFSPEQVDKISLDASAKAFEQYLENYPQGLYSDSARGLQRRVYWLAGDTRHFAEAFARQFERGAQQVDMPALIEELDGKLLPSLAPDAIDDPLLLAMVDLIQLRDPGSNSEPRLSLEQLQAQQPRFASQPGLHAYLVAAWHFYRGGDAQQTLAALPDAGAGPLNALAFSQETLRGLALEARGETSAALQHWQALLARSEDPLQQAQLQLALALSYERIGELDKVFAADSPITTAPIRERLLTHGAGPELLRQQAGDKQIPASE
;
A
#
# COMPACT_ATOMS: atom_id res chain seq x y z
N MET A 1 26.33 74.96 -14.64
CA MET A 1 25.82 75.10 -13.26
C MET A 1 24.30 75.10 -13.37
N THR A 2 23.50 74.26 -12.72
CA THR A 2 23.72 73.36 -11.60
C THR A 2 22.43 72.53 -11.42
N ILE A 3 22.61 71.24 -11.10
CA ILE A 3 21.84 70.42 -10.16
C ILE A 3 20.40 70.04 -10.56
N LYS A 4 20.28 68.81 -11.08
CA LYS A 4 19.10 67.94 -10.93
C LYS A 4 19.03 67.43 -9.49
N HIS A 5 17.84 67.42 -8.92
CA HIS A 5 17.56 67.02 -7.54
C HIS A 5 17.92 65.55 -7.27
N LEU A 6 18.65 65.38 -6.17
CA LEU A 6 18.89 64.12 -5.44
C LEU A 6 17.59 63.62 -4.82
N PHE A 7 17.29 62.33 -4.98
CA PHE A 7 16.49 61.56 -4.03
C PHE A 7 17.42 60.54 -3.34
N PRO A 8 17.51 60.56 -2.00
CA PRO A 8 18.27 59.57 -1.26
C PRO A 8 17.45 58.27 -1.10
N LEU A 9 18.09 57.15 -1.43
CA LEU A 9 17.65 55.80 -1.11
C LEU A 9 17.64 55.65 0.43
N ALA A 10 16.46 55.54 1.03
CA ALA A 10 16.31 55.18 2.43
C ALA A 10 16.11 53.67 2.55
N LEU A 11 16.96 53.04 3.36
CA LEU A 11 16.86 51.66 3.82
C LEU A 11 15.48 51.36 4.41
N LEU A 12 14.88 50.24 3.98
CA LEU A 12 13.91 49.48 4.76
C LEU A 12 14.47 48.07 4.95
N ALA A 13 15.13 47.88 6.09
CA ALA A 13 15.39 46.56 6.64
C ALA A 13 14.06 45.98 7.11
N GLY A 14 13.50 45.07 6.31
CA GLY A 14 12.34 44.25 6.66
C GLY A 14 12.81 42.82 6.93
N LEU A 15 12.68 42.40 8.19
CA LEU A 15 12.99 41.08 8.72
C LEU A 15 12.26 39.97 7.93
N SER A 16 12.95 39.28 7.04
CA SER A 16 12.56 37.95 6.60
C SER A 16 13.05 36.95 7.64
N SER A 17 12.22 36.69 8.64
CA SER A 17 12.39 35.47 9.44
C SER A 17 12.10 34.28 8.51
N PRO A 18 13.01 33.30 8.35
CA PRO A 18 12.63 32.05 7.73
C PRO A 18 11.50 31.45 8.58
N THR A 19 10.42 31.05 7.92
CA THR A 19 9.36 30.27 8.55
C THR A 19 10.01 29.05 9.19
N ALA A 20 10.05 29.06 10.53
CA ALA A 20 10.37 27.86 11.28
C ALA A 20 9.31 26.81 10.89
N GLN A 21 9.73 25.82 10.13
CA GLN A 21 8.99 24.57 9.92
C GLN A 21 9.05 23.80 11.25
N ALA A 22 8.32 24.28 12.25
CA ALA A 22 7.98 23.45 13.39
C ALA A 22 7.10 22.32 12.85
N SER A 23 7.45 21.07 13.18
CA SER A 23 6.65 19.88 12.88
C SER A 23 5.17 20.20 13.07
N SER A 24 4.41 20.26 11.98
CA SER A 24 2.96 20.27 12.07
C SER A 24 2.56 18.83 12.24
N ASP A 25 2.27 18.42 13.47
CA ASP A 25 1.61 17.15 13.72
C ASP A 25 0.25 17.22 13.00
N MET A 26 0.15 16.57 11.84
CA MET A 26 -1.11 16.44 11.10
C MET A 26 -2.03 15.54 11.91
N THR A 27 -2.67 16.12 12.92
CA THR A 27 -3.61 15.40 13.79
C THR A 27 -4.92 15.19 13.02
N CYS A 28 -5.22 13.92 12.78
CA CYS A 28 -6.35 13.46 12.00
C CYS A 28 -7.57 13.38 12.94
N THR A 29 -8.45 14.39 12.96
CA THR A 29 -9.66 14.38 13.81
C THR A 29 -10.85 13.82 13.03
N PRO A 30 -11.53 12.78 13.53
CA PRO A 30 -12.67 12.20 12.83
C PRO A 30 -13.93 13.05 12.95
N SER A 31 -14.73 13.01 11.89
CA SER A 31 -16.09 13.51 11.77
C SER A 31 -17.05 12.34 11.78
N TRP A 32 -17.94 12.32 12.77
CA TRP A 32 -18.93 11.26 12.98
C TRP A 32 -20.15 11.46 12.07
N LYS A 33 -19.96 11.17 10.78
CA LYS A 33 -20.99 11.31 9.72
C LYS A 33 -20.99 10.08 8.81
N LEU A 34 -22.14 9.80 8.20
CA LEU A 34 -22.28 8.68 7.24
C LEU A 34 -22.20 9.09 5.78
N ILE A 35 -22.40 10.37 5.48
CA ILE A 35 -22.35 10.92 4.13
C ILE A 35 -21.08 11.75 4.00
N SER A 36 -20.18 11.31 3.12
CA SER A 36 -19.00 12.08 2.72
C SER A 36 -18.66 11.73 1.28
N ASP A 37 -18.46 12.76 0.46
CA ASP A 37 -17.97 12.70 -0.90
C ASP A 37 -16.61 13.39 -1.06
N GLN A 38 -16.06 13.93 0.03
CA GLN A 38 -14.71 14.49 0.07
C GLN A 38 -13.74 13.45 0.63
N LEU A 39 -12.59 13.29 -0.05
CA LEU A 39 -11.51 12.42 0.42
C LEU A 39 -11.07 12.85 1.81
N SER A 40 -11.17 11.93 2.77
CA SER A 40 -10.63 12.12 4.10
C SER A 40 -10.05 10.81 4.64
N GLY A 41 -8.72 10.76 4.78
CA GLY A 41 -8.04 9.62 5.40
C GLY A 41 -8.43 9.37 6.87
N CYS A 42 -9.11 10.34 7.50
CA CYS A 42 -9.56 10.31 8.89
C CYS A 42 -10.97 9.74 9.08
N ASN A 43 -11.73 9.47 8.01
CA ASN A 43 -13.17 9.26 8.11
C ASN A 43 -13.66 8.07 7.30
N ASN A 44 -13.00 6.93 7.49
CA ASN A 44 -13.38 5.73 6.77
C ASN A 44 -14.60 5.06 7.40
N LEU A 45 -15.44 4.52 6.51
CA LEU A 45 -16.69 3.84 6.83
C LEU A 45 -16.63 2.39 6.30
N ALA A 46 -17.47 1.51 6.85
CA ALA A 46 -17.48 0.08 6.56
C ALA A 46 -18.16 -0.28 5.22
N PHE A 47 -18.36 0.70 4.34
CA PHE A 47 -18.99 0.54 3.03
C PHE A 47 -18.22 1.31 1.95
N LEU A 48 -18.40 0.93 0.68
CA LEU A 48 -17.76 1.57 -0.46
C LEU A 48 -18.22 3.02 -0.60
N SER A 49 -17.40 4.00 -0.26
CA SER A 49 -17.82 5.41 -0.26
C SER A 49 -16.83 6.28 -1.02
N PRO A 50 -17.26 7.25 -1.84
CA PRO A 50 -16.35 8.22 -2.44
C PRO A 50 -15.48 8.94 -1.39
N GLY A 51 -16.03 9.18 -0.19
CA GLY A 51 -15.31 9.87 0.89
C GLY A 51 -14.25 9.05 1.64
N ASN A 52 -14.27 7.71 1.50
CA ASN A 52 -13.24 6.86 2.11
C ASN A 52 -11.87 7.11 1.46
N ASP A 53 -10.81 6.83 2.23
CA ASP A 53 -9.49 6.56 1.69
C ASP A 53 -9.61 5.47 0.62
N SER A 54 -8.95 5.67 -0.53
CA SER A 54 -9.04 4.74 -1.66
C SER A 54 -8.56 3.33 -1.24
N ARG A 55 -7.61 3.26 -0.33
CA ARG A 55 -7.06 1.99 0.17
C ARG A 55 -8.06 1.23 1.03
N VAL A 56 -8.97 1.92 1.71
CA VAL A 56 -10.07 1.26 2.44
C VAL A 56 -11.10 0.69 1.47
N ASN A 57 -11.52 1.45 0.46
CA ASN A 57 -12.44 0.93 -0.56
C ASN A 57 -11.83 -0.29 -1.28
N LEU A 58 -10.54 -0.24 -1.60
CA LEU A 58 -9.86 -1.37 -2.23
C LEU A 58 -9.80 -2.59 -1.31
N GLN A 59 -9.51 -2.41 -0.02
CA GLN A 59 -9.54 -3.51 0.94
C GLN A 59 -10.93 -4.13 1.08
N LEU A 60 -11.99 -3.32 1.11
CA LEU A 60 -13.38 -3.81 1.12
C LEU A 60 -13.70 -4.63 -0.13
N LEU A 61 -13.29 -4.16 -1.32
CA LEU A 61 -13.48 -4.88 -2.59
C LEU A 61 -12.68 -6.19 -2.65
N LEU A 62 -11.44 -6.19 -2.16
CA LEU A 62 -10.58 -7.37 -2.15
C LEU A 62 -11.02 -8.41 -1.11
N ASP A 63 -11.57 -7.98 0.03
CA ASP A 63 -12.20 -8.87 1.02
C ASP A 63 -13.46 -9.53 0.44
N ASP A 64 -14.31 -8.74 -0.25
CA ASP A 64 -15.50 -9.24 -0.95
C ASP A 64 -15.15 -10.28 -2.03
N ALA A 65 -14.08 -10.04 -2.79
CA ALA A 65 -13.56 -10.94 -3.82
C ALA A 65 -12.77 -12.13 -3.26
N GLY A 66 -12.53 -12.19 -1.95
CA GLY A 66 -11.79 -13.28 -1.30
C GLY A 66 -10.27 -13.26 -1.53
N HIS A 67 -9.71 -12.14 -1.98
CA HIS A 67 -8.28 -11.95 -2.20
C HIS A 67 -7.53 -11.53 -0.93
N LEU A 68 -8.22 -10.94 0.03
CA LEU A 68 -7.71 -10.69 1.39
C LEU A 68 -8.79 -10.95 2.43
N LYS A 69 -8.41 -10.96 3.70
CA LYS A 69 -9.36 -10.99 4.82
C LYS A 69 -9.15 -9.73 5.65
N LEU A 70 -10.14 -8.84 5.63
CA LEU A 70 -10.06 -7.57 6.34
C LEU A 70 -10.04 -7.78 7.86
N THR A 71 -9.21 -7.01 8.57
CA THR A 71 -9.24 -6.94 10.03
C THR A 71 -10.53 -6.25 10.47
N ARG A 72 -11.38 -6.95 11.23
CA ARG A 72 -12.70 -6.45 11.70
C ARG A 72 -12.74 -6.10 13.19
N GLU A 73 -11.69 -6.45 13.93
CA GLU A 73 -11.52 -6.14 15.34
C GLU A 73 -10.22 -5.34 15.49
N PRO A 74 -10.21 -4.03 15.17
CA PRO A 74 -9.04 -3.21 15.44
C PRO A 74 -8.73 -3.32 16.94
N LEU A 75 -7.51 -3.74 17.26
CA LEU A 75 -7.05 -3.93 18.63
C LEU A 75 -7.42 -2.71 19.48
N ALA A 76 -8.18 -2.96 20.55
CA ALA A 76 -8.48 -2.05 21.66
C ALA A 76 -8.19 -0.56 21.39
N LEU A 77 -8.91 0.05 20.44
CA LEU A 77 -9.06 1.49 20.28
C LEU A 77 -7.77 2.35 20.33
N GLU A 78 -6.66 1.91 19.72
CA GLU A 78 -5.67 2.88 19.22
C GLU A 78 -6.40 3.89 18.32
N GLY A 79 -6.50 5.15 18.74
CA GLY A 79 -7.34 6.14 18.06
C GLY A 79 -8.46 6.72 18.91
N TYR A 80 -8.95 6.03 19.95
CA TYR A 80 -10.04 6.59 20.77
C TYR A 80 -9.61 7.85 21.52
N GLU A 81 -8.36 7.91 21.98
CA GLU A 81 -7.75 9.14 22.50
C GLU A 81 -7.72 10.29 21.48
N TYR A 82 -7.77 9.97 20.18
CA TYR A 82 -7.87 10.91 19.07
C TYR A 82 -9.31 11.08 18.55
N GLY A 83 -10.31 10.56 19.27
CA GLY A 83 -11.74 10.71 18.97
C GLY A 83 -12.35 9.70 18.00
N TYR A 84 -11.63 8.61 17.67
CA TYR A 84 -12.12 7.52 16.82
C TYR A 84 -12.99 6.51 17.58
N GLY A 85 -13.78 5.75 16.82
CA GLY A 85 -14.39 4.51 17.28
C GLY A 85 -14.07 3.37 16.31
N LEU A 86 -14.86 2.30 16.34
CA LEU A 86 -14.82 1.30 15.26
C LEU A 86 -15.26 1.91 13.92
N VAL A 87 -16.14 2.91 13.95
CA VAL A 87 -16.52 3.76 12.81
C VAL A 87 -16.81 5.17 13.35
N PRO A 88 -16.29 6.25 12.74
CA PRO A 88 -15.28 6.23 11.68
C PRO A 88 -13.94 5.68 12.18
N PHE A 89 -13.15 5.09 11.28
CA PHE A 89 -11.82 4.54 11.58
C PHE A 89 -10.73 5.17 10.69
N SER A 90 -9.49 5.13 11.17
CA SER A 90 -8.32 5.49 10.36
C SER A 90 -7.84 4.26 9.56
N LEU A 91 -7.10 4.48 8.46
CA LEU A 91 -6.53 3.36 7.71
C LEU A 91 -5.64 2.46 8.58
N GLY A 92 -4.87 3.05 9.51
CA GLY A 92 -3.96 2.32 10.39
C GLY A 92 -4.66 1.32 11.30
N MET A 93 -5.94 1.54 11.63
CA MET A 93 -6.73 0.61 12.43
C MET A 93 -7.02 -0.71 11.69
N LEU A 94 -6.90 -0.76 10.36
CA LEU A 94 -7.07 -2.00 9.59
C LEU A 94 -5.78 -2.83 9.51
N ASP A 95 -4.63 -2.26 9.88
CA ASP A 95 -3.33 -2.88 9.71
C ASP A 95 -3.00 -3.87 10.84
N SER A 96 -3.20 -5.16 10.55
CA SER A 96 -2.86 -6.25 11.48
C SER A 96 -1.35 -6.48 11.69
N SER A 97 -0.48 -5.77 10.96
CA SER A 97 0.97 -5.86 11.13
C SER A 97 1.49 -4.97 12.26
N ARG A 98 0.88 -3.80 12.47
CA ARG A 98 1.14 -2.92 13.64
C ARG A 98 0.85 -3.62 14.97
N ALA A 99 -0.25 -4.36 15.01
CA ALA A 99 -0.60 -5.28 16.09
C ALA A 99 0.52 -6.29 16.46
N ARG A 100 1.30 -6.70 15.45
CA ARG A 100 2.38 -7.69 15.60
C ARG A 100 3.73 -7.04 15.90
N SER A 101 3.99 -5.81 15.42
CA SER A 101 5.23 -5.10 15.71
C SER A 101 5.35 -4.75 17.20
N GLU A 102 4.27 -4.31 17.85
CA GLU A 102 4.31 -4.02 19.30
C GLU A 102 4.44 -5.28 20.17
N ALA A 103 3.87 -6.41 19.72
CA ALA A 103 4.07 -7.70 20.37
C ALA A 103 5.48 -8.28 20.13
N ALA A 104 6.14 -7.90 19.03
CA ALA A 104 7.48 -8.32 18.66
C ALA A 104 8.59 -7.42 19.24
N GLU A 105 8.30 -6.15 19.54
CA GLU A 105 9.20 -5.28 20.33
C GLU A 105 9.45 -5.85 21.75
N ALA A 106 8.57 -6.74 22.23
CA ALA A 106 8.78 -7.48 23.48
C ALA A 106 9.75 -8.69 23.35
N ASP A 107 10.20 -9.06 22.14
CA ASP A 107 11.02 -10.25 21.86
C ASP A 107 12.33 -9.90 21.10
N GLU A 108 12.98 -8.79 21.47
CA GLU A 108 14.26 -8.27 20.94
C GLU A 108 15.50 -9.21 21.14
N GLN A 109 15.31 -10.51 21.36
CA GLN A 109 16.39 -11.48 21.59
C GLN A 109 16.47 -12.62 20.57
N SER A 110 15.64 -12.63 19.51
CA SER A 110 15.78 -13.63 18.45
C SER A 110 16.89 -13.24 17.47
N VAL A 111 17.96 -14.04 17.41
CA VAL A 111 19.01 -13.93 16.38
C VAL A 111 18.38 -14.17 15.00
N ASP A 112 18.65 -13.28 14.04
CA ASP A 112 18.20 -13.42 12.65
C ASP A 112 18.54 -14.84 12.12
N PRO A 113 17.54 -15.61 11.64
CA PRO A 113 17.76 -16.99 11.20
C PRO A 113 18.76 -17.10 10.04
N ASP A 114 18.86 -16.10 9.18
CA ASP A 114 19.83 -16.10 8.08
C ASP A 114 21.27 -15.86 8.58
N VAL A 115 21.46 -15.06 9.65
CA VAL A 115 22.76 -14.91 10.31
C VAL A 115 23.24 -16.27 10.84
N ALA A 116 22.40 -16.97 11.61
CA ALA A 116 22.74 -18.27 12.17
C ALA A 116 23.06 -19.31 11.07
N TYR A 117 22.25 -19.34 10.01
CA TYR A 117 22.48 -20.21 8.86
C TYR A 117 23.81 -19.92 8.17
N LEU A 118 24.05 -18.65 7.82
CA LEU A 118 25.23 -18.21 7.08
C LEU A 118 26.52 -18.44 7.86
N THR A 119 26.52 -18.19 9.18
CA THR A 119 27.67 -18.50 10.04
C THR A 119 28.06 -19.97 9.92
N GLN A 120 27.09 -20.88 10.02
CA GLN A 120 27.36 -22.32 9.90
C GLN A 120 27.79 -22.72 8.47
N ALA A 121 27.14 -22.16 7.45
CA ALA A 121 27.46 -22.45 6.05
C ALA A 121 28.87 -21.99 5.67
N LEU A 122 29.28 -20.79 6.09
CA LEU A 122 30.63 -20.26 5.90
C LEU A 122 31.68 -21.10 6.62
N GLN A 123 31.40 -21.54 7.85
CA GLN A 123 32.31 -22.40 8.61
C GLN A 123 32.57 -23.73 7.87
N ARG A 124 31.53 -24.32 7.25
CA ARG A 124 31.69 -25.53 6.42
C ARG A 124 32.57 -25.29 5.18
N LEU A 125 32.60 -24.07 4.65
CA LEU A 125 33.51 -23.65 3.58
C LEU A 125 34.90 -23.21 4.08
N GLY A 126 35.18 -23.37 5.39
CA GLY A 126 36.45 -22.99 6.01
C GLY A 126 36.61 -21.47 6.19
N VAL A 127 35.53 -20.70 6.15
CA VAL A 127 35.56 -19.25 6.40
C VAL A 127 35.09 -19.00 7.84
N ASP A 128 36.03 -18.59 8.70
CA ASP A 128 35.68 -18.16 10.05
C ASP A 128 34.83 -16.88 9.99
N SER A 129 33.71 -16.89 10.70
CA SER A 129 32.70 -15.82 10.70
C SER A 129 32.09 -15.74 12.09
N GLU A 130 32.26 -14.61 12.77
CA GLU A 130 31.44 -14.26 13.94
C GLU A 130 30.10 -13.68 13.45
N ALA A 131 29.07 -13.68 14.31
CA ALA A 131 27.73 -13.19 13.95
C ALA A 131 27.72 -11.68 13.64
N ASP A 132 28.56 -10.90 14.33
CA ASP A 132 28.69 -9.45 14.13
C ASP A 132 29.51 -9.07 12.87
N ALA A 133 29.95 -10.07 12.09
CA ALA A 133 30.80 -9.85 10.92
C ALA A 133 30.03 -9.54 9.62
N PHE A 134 28.69 -9.55 9.64
CA PHE A 134 27.86 -9.25 8.47
C PHE A 134 27.52 -7.75 8.42
N ALA A 135 28.35 -6.98 7.69
CA ALA A 135 28.17 -5.54 7.51
C ALA A 135 27.06 -5.20 6.51
N VAL A 136 25.80 -5.55 6.83
CA VAL A 136 24.64 -5.27 5.98
C VAL A 136 24.19 -3.82 6.17
N HIS A 137 24.01 -3.08 5.06
CA HIS A 137 23.42 -1.75 5.09
C HIS A 137 21.91 -1.82 5.29
N GLN A 138 21.39 -0.96 6.18
CA GLN A 138 19.95 -0.78 6.38
C GLN A 138 19.46 0.36 5.50
N PHE A 139 18.33 0.14 4.84
CA PHE A 139 17.67 1.11 3.96
C PHE A 139 16.30 1.45 4.53
N ALA A 140 15.81 2.65 4.22
CA ALA A 140 14.48 3.03 4.64
C ALA A 140 13.42 2.13 3.99
N GLU A 141 12.30 1.93 4.68
CA GLU A 141 11.15 1.24 4.11
C GLU A 141 10.70 1.97 2.83
N GLY A 142 10.37 1.22 1.77
CA GLY A 142 10.04 1.79 0.46
C GLY A 142 11.21 2.35 -0.37
N GLU A 143 12.45 2.40 0.14
CA GLU A 143 13.59 2.95 -0.60
C GLU A 143 14.00 2.05 -1.79
N GLY A 144 13.63 2.43 -3.02
CA GLY A 144 13.81 1.60 -4.21
C GLY A 144 15.20 1.62 -4.86
N ASN A 145 16.28 1.45 -4.09
CA ASN A 145 17.65 1.49 -4.61
C ASN A 145 18.18 0.11 -5.08
N ARG A 146 19.25 0.12 -5.89
CA ARG A 146 19.91 -1.11 -6.40
C ARG A 146 20.52 -1.99 -5.29
N CYS A 147 20.90 -1.38 -4.18
CA CYS A 147 21.64 -1.97 -3.07
C CYS A 147 20.77 -2.78 -2.11
N ARG A 148 19.43 -2.62 -2.16
CA ARG A 148 18.51 -3.46 -1.37
C ARG A 148 18.72 -4.96 -1.54
N SER A 149 19.21 -5.42 -2.69
CA SER A 149 19.49 -6.84 -2.92
C SER A 149 20.83 -7.31 -2.37
N ASN A 150 21.61 -6.42 -1.76
CA ASN A 150 22.86 -6.77 -1.11
C ASN A 150 22.61 -7.21 0.33
N ASP A 151 21.74 -8.19 0.48
CA ASP A 151 21.24 -8.69 1.75
C ASP A 151 21.78 -10.10 2.06
N LEU A 152 21.40 -10.61 3.25
CA LEU A 152 21.77 -11.94 3.71
C LEU A 152 21.16 -13.05 2.85
N GLN A 153 19.95 -12.86 2.32
CA GLN A 153 19.28 -13.85 1.49
C GLN A 153 20.00 -14.05 0.14
N ALA A 154 20.44 -12.96 -0.49
CA ALA A 154 21.25 -13.01 -1.70
C ALA A 154 22.64 -13.62 -1.44
N MET A 155 23.23 -13.37 -0.26
CA MET A 155 24.47 -14.04 0.14
C MET A 155 24.26 -15.54 0.34
N ARG A 156 23.15 -15.94 0.97
CA ARG A 156 22.79 -17.33 1.20
C ARG A 156 22.67 -18.11 -0.10
N GLY A 157 21.95 -17.57 -1.08
CA GLY A 157 21.84 -18.19 -2.41
C GLY A 157 23.20 -18.44 -3.07
N PHE A 158 24.15 -17.49 -2.94
CA PHE A 158 25.51 -17.66 -3.46
C PHE A 158 26.30 -18.74 -2.71
N VAL A 159 26.27 -18.74 -1.37
CA VAL A 159 26.98 -19.73 -0.54
C VAL A 159 26.45 -21.15 -0.76
N ASP A 160 25.13 -21.28 -0.93
CA ASP A 160 24.48 -22.56 -1.25
C ASP A 160 24.91 -23.04 -2.65
N ALA A 161 24.98 -22.14 -3.63
CA ALA A 161 25.45 -22.46 -4.98
C ALA A 161 26.93 -22.89 -5.01
N LEU A 162 27.80 -22.29 -4.20
CA LEU A 162 29.18 -22.75 -4.02
C LEU A 162 29.21 -24.18 -3.46
N SER A 163 28.43 -24.43 -2.40
CA SER A 163 28.38 -25.72 -1.72
C SER A 163 27.81 -26.83 -2.62
N ALA A 164 26.90 -26.47 -3.53
CA ALA A 164 26.29 -27.37 -4.51
C ALA A 164 27.15 -27.62 -5.76
N THR A 165 28.38 -27.08 -5.83
CA THR A 165 29.27 -27.22 -7.00
C THR A 165 30.50 -28.08 -6.69
N PRO A 166 30.46 -29.40 -6.94
CA PRO A 166 31.56 -30.32 -6.59
C PRO A 166 32.88 -30.07 -7.32
N ALA A 167 32.84 -29.33 -8.44
CA ALA A 167 34.00 -29.00 -9.25
C ALA A 167 34.91 -27.92 -8.61
N LEU A 168 34.45 -27.24 -7.56
CA LEU A 168 35.23 -26.21 -6.87
C LEU A 168 36.22 -26.83 -5.88
N ALA A 169 37.48 -26.39 -5.95
CA ALA A 169 38.44 -26.71 -4.90
C ALA A 169 38.11 -25.93 -3.61
N ALA A 170 38.42 -26.51 -2.44
CA ALA A 170 38.11 -25.89 -1.14
C ALA A 170 38.69 -24.47 -1.00
N SER A 171 39.91 -24.22 -1.48
CA SER A 171 40.53 -22.89 -1.45
C SER A 171 39.84 -21.88 -2.36
N GLU A 172 39.29 -22.32 -3.49
CA GLU A 172 38.53 -21.47 -4.41
C GLU A 172 37.18 -21.08 -3.79
N ALA A 173 36.46 -22.07 -3.24
CA ALA A 173 35.20 -21.84 -2.54
C ALA A 173 35.37 -20.89 -1.33
N GLN A 174 36.44 -21.06 -0.55
CA GLN A 174 36.78 -20.19 0.58
C GLN A 174 37.05 -18.74 0.13
N ALA A 175 37.81 -18.54 -0.96
CA ALA A 175 38.08 -17.21 -1.50
C ALA A 175 36.81 -16.52 -2.01
N LEU A 176 35.96 -17.25 -2.74
CA LEU A 176 34.68 -16.75 -3.26
C LEU A 176 33.71 -16.39 -2.13
N ALA A 177 33.58 -17.25 -1.12
CA ALA A 177 32.70 -17.01 0.03
C ALA A 177 33.11 -15.79 0.85
N ARG A 178 34.42 -15.61 1.09
CA ARG A 178 34.95 -14.39 1.74
C ARG A 178 34.60 -13.14 0.96
N SER A 179 34.81 -13.17 -0.35
CA SER A 179 34.51 -12.02 -1.21
C SER A 179 33.01 -11.69 -1.23
N ARG A 180 32.12 -12.69 -1.33
CA ARG A 180 30.67 -12.43 -1.27
C ARG A 180 30.25 -11.78 0.05
N ARG A 181 30.84 -12.22 1.17
CA ARG A 181 30.63 -11.58 2.48
C ARG A 181 31.10 -10.13 2.46
N SER A 182 32.30 -9.87 1.95
CA SER A 182 32.84 -8.50 1.87
C SER A 182 31.99 -7.58 0.99
N LEU A 183 31.33 -8.10 -0.06
CA LEU A 183 30.41 -7.29 -0.86
C LEU A 183 29.27 -6.68 -0.04
N LEU A 184 28.86 -7.28 1.09
CA LEU A 184 27.79 -6.71 1.94
C LEU A 184 28.10 -5.28 2.41
N SER A 185 29.39 -4.93 2.54
CA SER A 185 29.79 -3.59 2.98
C SER A 185 29.65 -2.50 1.91
N LEU A 186 29.34 -2.85 0.65
CA LEU A 186 29.13 -1.88 -0.42
C LEU A 186 27.81 -1.14 -0.29
N CYS A 187 27.73 0.05 -0.91
CA CYS A 187 26.61 0.98 -0.88
C CYS A 187 26.52 1.85 0.38
N GLY A 188 27.67 2.10 1.01
CA GLY A 188 27.82 3.07 2.09
C GLY A 188 28.81 4.19 1.74
N GLU A 189 28.94 5.16 2.64
CA GLU A 189 30.06 6.09 2.56
C GLU A 189 31.38 5.36 2.79
N GLY A 190 32.38 5.66 1.96
CA GLY A 190 33.72 5.07 2.10
C GLY A 190 33.84 3.62 1.60
N ASP A 191 33.02 3.22 0.63
CA ASP A 191 33.08 1.89 0.01
C ASP A 191 34.52 1.43 -0.29
N PRO A 192 34.91 0.20 0.11
CA PRO A 192 36.25 -0.33 -0.13
C PRO A 192 36.56 -0.44 -1.63
N GLN A 193 37.83 -0.48 -2.00
CA GLN A 193 38.21 -0.66 -3.41
C GLN A 193 37.90 -2.10 -3.86
N ALA A 194 37.53 -2.27 -5.13
CA ALA A 194 37.18 -3.57 -5.68
C ALA A 194 38.30 -4.62 -5.49
N GLN A 195 39.56 -4.22 -5.63
CA GLN A 195 40.74 -5.07 -5.43
C GLN A 195 40.90 -5.61 -3.99
N ASP A 196 40.30 -4.95 -2.99
CA ASP A 196 40.40 -5.32 -1.58
C ASP A 196 39.35 -6.37 -1.19
N ILE A 197 38.24 -6.44 -1.95
CA ILE A 197 37.08 -7.28 -1.61
C ILE A 197 36.82 -8.39 -2.63
N LEU A 198 37.35 -8.29 -3.85
CA LEU A 198 37.20 -9.31 -4.90
C LEU A 198 38.35 -10.34 -4.87
N PRO A 199 38.10 -11.60 -5.27
CA PRO A 199 39.15 -12.61 -5.35
C PRO A 199 40.17 -12.26 -6.46
N GLN A 200 41.45 -12.53 -6.20
CA GLN A 200 42.50 -12.36 -7.21
C GLN A 200 42.40 -13.45 -8.28
N ALA A 201 42.80 -13.14 -9.52
CA ALA A 201 42.65 -14.05 -10.65
C ALA A 201 43.40 -15.38 -10.44
N GLU A 202 44.56 -15.34 -9.77
CA GLU A 202 45.42 -16.48 -9.48
C GLU A 202 44.77 -17.46 -8.47
N GLN A 203 43.78 -16.99 -7.71
CA GLN A 203 42.99 -17.78 -6.76
C GLN A 203 41.87 -18.58 -7.44
N LEU A 204 41.49 -18.24 -8.69
CA LEU A 204 40.36 -18.85 -9.40
C LEU A 204 40.83 -19.60 -10.65
N ARG A 205 41.16 -20.88 -10.48
CA ARG A 205 41.79 -21.69 -11.53
C ARG A 205 40.79 -22.52 -12.32
N SER A 206 39.79 -23.08 -11.65
CA SER A 206 38.76 -23.88 -12.31
C SER A 206 37.78 -23.00 -13.10
N PRO A 207 37.21 -23.50 -14.22
CA PRO A 207 36.17 -22.79 -14.96
C PRO A 207 34.96 -22.42 -14.08
N ALA A 208 34.58 -23.31 -13.15
CA ALA A 208 33.53 -23.05 -12.17
C ALA A 208 33.90 -21.86 -11.25
N ALA A 209 35.12 -21.84 -10.71
CA ALA A 209 35.58 -20.73 -9.87
C ALA A 209 35.63 -19.41 -10.63
N GLN A 210 36.04 -19.42 -11.90
CA GLN A 210 36.05 -18.24 -12.75
C GLN A 210 34.63 -17.71 -13.00
N ALA A 211 33.65 -18.59 -13.20
CA ALA A 211 32.25 -18.20 -13.38
C ALA A 211 31.67 -17.52 -12.11
N PHE A 212 31.89 -18.10 -10.93
CA PHE A 212 31.51 -17.44 -9.66
C PHE A 212 32.28 -16.13 -9.43
N GLY A 213 33.56 -16.05 -9.82
CA GLY A 213 34.32 -14.81 -9.79
C GLY A 213 33.75 -13.73 -10.72
N ASN A 214 33.27 -14.10 -11.91
CA ASN A 214 32.57 -13.20 -12.82
C ASN A 214 31.27 -12.68 -12.22
N TYR A 215 30.54 -13.52 -11.49
CA TYR A 215 29.34 -13.09 -10.78
C TYR A 215 29.68 -12.02 -9.74
N LEU A 216 30.72 -12.23 -8.92
CA LEU A 216 31.14 -11.26 -7.90
C LEU A 216 31.59 -9.93 -8.52
N ARG A 217 32.32 -9.98 -9.65
CA ARG A 217 32.68 -8.78 -10.42
C ARG A 217 31.46 -8.05 -10.96
N GLY A 218 30.48 -8.78 -11.50
CA GLY A 218 29.22 -8.19 -11.98
C GLY A 218 28.41 -7.56 -10.85
N ALA A 219 28.38 -8.20 -9.67
CA ALA A 219 27.70 -7.70 -8.48
C ALA A 219 28.36 -6.43 -7.93
N ASP A 220 29.69 -6.41 -7.79
CA ASP A 220 30.45 -5.20 -7.41
C ASP A 220 30.15 -4.03 -8.37
N ALA A 221 30.25 -4.26 -9.68
CA ALA A 221 29.92 -3.27 -10.70
C ALA A 221 28.48 -2.76 -10.56
N PHE A 222 27.51 -3.66 -10.40
CA PHE A 222 26.10 -3.30 -10.22
C PHE A 222 25.88 -2.43 -8.98
N TYR A 223 26.45 -2.79 -7.83
CA TYR A 223 26.31 -2.02 -6.59
C TYR A 223 27.00 -0.66 -6.67
N ARG A 224 28.10 -0.54 -7.41
CA ARG A 224 28.76 0.75 -7.68
C ARG A 224 28.05 1.59 -8.75
N GLY A 225 27.10 1.02 -9.48
CA GLY A 225 26.39 1.70 -10.57
C GLY A 225 27.11 1.65 -11.93
N ASP A 226 28.16 0.84 -12.07
CA ASP A 226 28.77 0.54 -13.37
C ASP A 226 27.92 -0.52 -14.11
N PHE A 227 26.84 -0.05 -14.72
CA PHE A 227 25.88 -0.92 -15.41
C PHE A 227 26.42 -1.53 -16.70
N ASP A 228 27.44 -0.92 -17.33
CA ASP A 228 28.06 -1.48 -18.52
C ASP A 228 28.87 -2.72 -18.18
N GLN A 229 29.74 -2.62 -17.16
CA GLN A 229 30.51 -3.76 -16.68
C GLN A 229 29.63 -4.85 -16.06
N ALA A 230 28.61 -4.48 -15.29
CA ALA A 230 27.67 -5.44 -14.71
C ALA A 230 26.94 -6.24 -15.80
N ARG A 231 26.45 -5.56 -16.85
CA ARG A 231 25.76 -6.20 -17.98
C ARG A 231 26.68 -7.19 -18.70
N GLU A 232 27.92 -6.82 -18.97
CA GLU A 232 28.90 -7.69 -19.63
C GLU A 232 29.10 -8.99 -18.84
N ARG A 233 29.35 -8.87 -17.52
CA ARG A 233 29.60 -10.03 -16.66
C ARG A 233 28.39 -10.94 -16.50
N PHE A 234 27.18 -10.39 -16.35
CA PHE A 234 25.99 -11.24 -16.26
C PHE A 234 25.61 -11.85 -17.62
N ALA A 235 25.88 -11.18 -18.74
CA ALA A 235 25.64 -11.77 -20.06
C ALA A 235 26.53 -13.00 -20.31
N GLU A 236 27.80 -12.98 -19.85
CA GLU A 236 28.70 -14.14 -19.90
C GLU A 236 28.15 -15.34 -19.09
N LEU A 237 27.34 -15.09 -18.07
CA LEU A 237 26.84 -16.10 -17.14
C LEU A 237 25.42 -16.58 -17.44
N ALA A 238 24.67 -15.89 -18.31
CA ALA A 238 23.27 -16.20 -18.61
C ALA A 238 23.05 -17.66 -19.08
N HIS A 239 24.07 -18.28 -19.68
CA HIS A 239 24.07 -19.67 -20.15
C HIS A 239 25.11 -20.55 -19.42
N SER A 240 25.43 -20.22 -18.16
CA SER A 240 26.32 -21.04 -17.34
C SER A 240 25.78 -22.45 -17.16
N GLU A 241 26.68 -23.45 -17.11
CA GLU A 241 26.32 -24.83 -16.74
C GLU A 241 25.90 -24.95 -15.27
N GLN A 242 26.29 -24.00 -14.43
CA GLN A 242 25.85 -23.94 -13.04
C GLN A 242 24.44 -23.30 -13.02
N PRO A 243 23.38 -24.03 -12.58
CA PRO A 243 22.00 -23.58 -12.73
C PRO A 243 21.67 -22.27 -12.00
N TRP A 244 22.19 -22.10 -10.78
CA TRP A 244 21.99 -20.88 -9.99
C TRP A 244 22.65 -19.67 -10.66
N LEU A 245 23.85 -19.82 -11.23
CA LEU A 245 24.51 -18.75 -11.98
C LEU A 245 23.72 -18.37 -13.23
N SER A 246 23.22 -19.35 -14.00
CA SER A 246 22.41 -19.09 -15.19
C SER A 246 21.13 -18.33 -14.86
N GLU A 247 20.36 -18.81 -13.90
CA GLU A 247 19.11 -18.19 -13.49
C GLU A 247 19.34 -16.79 -12.92
N THR A 248 20.28 -16.66 -11.97
CA THR A 248 20.57 -15.39 -11.30
C THR A 248 21.09 -14.35 -12.27
N ALA A 249 21.95 -14.72 -13.22
CA ALA A 249 22.46 -13.80 -14.22
C ALA A 249 21.36 -13.30 -15.17
N GLN A 250 20.44 -14.16 -15.61
CA GLN A 250 19.30 -13.75 -16.44
C GLN A 250 18.39 -12.75 -15.72
N TYR A 251 18.09 -12.99 -14.44
CA TYR A 251 17.35 -12.03 -13.62
C TYR A 251 18.11 -10.71 -13.42
N LEU A 252 19.41 -10.77 -13.12
CA LEU A 252 20.23 -9.57 -12.89
C LEU A 252 20.40 -8.72 -14.15
N LEU A 253 20.37 -9.29 -15.36
CA LEU A 253 20.36 -8.51 -16.60
C LEU A 253 19.15 -7.56 -16.68
N GLY A 254 17.96 -8.02 -16.25
CA GLY A 254 16.77 -7.18 -16.17
C GLY A 254 16.93 -6.05 -15.15
N ARG A 255 17.56 -6.33 -14.00
CA ARG A 255 17.84 -5.32 -12.96
C ARG A 255 18.88 -4.30 -13.36
N VAL A 256 19.95 -4.73 -14.04
CA VAL A 256 20.98 -3.82 -14.58
C VAL A 256 20.33 -2.84 -15.56
N ALA A 257 19.54 -3.35 -16.50
CA ALA A 257 18.82 -2.52 -17.46
C ALA A 257 17.83 -1.56 -16.78
N LEU A 258 17.07 -2.02 -15.78
CA LEU A 258 16.14 -1.18 -15.03
C LEU A 258 16.85 -0.04 -14.29
N ASN A 259 17.95 -0.35 -13.61
CA ASN A 259 18.69 0.66 -12.84
C ASN A 259 19.39 1.67 -13.75
N ARG A 260 19.87 1.23 -14.92
CA ARG A 260 20.34 2.14 -15.96
C ARG A 260 19.23 3.05 -16.48
N ALA A 261 18.03 2.50 -16.72
CA ALA A 261 16.89 3.25 -17.23
C ALA A 261 16.48 4.43 -16.33
N GLN A 262 16.60 4.25 -15.01
CA GLN A 262 16.17 5.25 -14.02
C GLN A 262 17.32 6.10 -13.43
N LEU A 263 18.55 5.95 -13.92
CA LEU A 263 19.75 6.59 -13.33
C LEU A 263 19.61 8.11 -13.15
N ASN A 264 18.97 8.79 -14.11
CA ASN A 264 18.74 10.24 -14.08
C ASN A 264 17.27 10.63 -13.85
N ALA A 265 16.41 9.64 -13.59
CA ALA A 265 14.96 9.83 -13.49
C ALA A 265 14.50 10.38 -12.14
N PHE A 266 15.40 10.47 -11.17
CA PHE A 266 15.14 10.97 -9.82
C PHE A 266 16.17 12.03 -9.46
N ASP A 267 15.72 13.16 -8.91
CA ASP A 267 16.62 14.17 -8.37
C ASP A 267 17.10 13.85 -6.96
N GLU A 268 17.88 14.75 -6.35
CA GLU A 268 18.45 14.58 -5.00
C GLU A 268 17.39 14.48 -3.88
N TYR A 269 16.14 14.88 -4.16
CA TYR A 269 15.01 14.78 -3.23
C TYR A 269 14.07 13.61 -3.57
N GLY A 270 14.40 12.83 -4.61
CA GLY A 270 13.59 11.70 -5.06
C GLY A 270 12.38 12.10 -5.91
N PHE A 271 12.31 13.33 -6.41
CA PHE A 271 11.25 13.71 -7.35
C PHE A 271 11.46 13.01 -8.70
N PHE A 272 10.36 12.45 -9.22
CA PHE A 272 10.38 11.68 -10.46
C PHE A 272 10.23 12.57 -11.71
N SER A 273 11.20 12.47 -12.61
CA SER A 273 11.23 13.12 -13.93
C SER A 273 11.06 12.07 -15.05
N PRO A 274 9.83 11.82 -15.55
CA PRO A 274 9.57 10.78 -16.56
C PRO A 274 10.32 11.01 -17.87
N GLU A 275 10.62 12.27 -18.21
CA GLU A 275 11.40 12.66 -19.39
C GLU A 275 12.88 12.26 -19.33
N GLN A 276 13.41 11.99 -18.13
CA GLN A 276 14.80 11.58 -17.92
C GLN A 276 14.98 10.05 -17.89
N VAL A 277 13.89 9.29 -18.06
CA VAL A 277 13.95 7.83 -18.14
C VAL A 277 14.58 7.42 -19.48
N ASP A 278 15.68 6.67 -19.44
CA ASP A 278 16.28 6.07 -20.64
C ASP A 278 15.39 4.93 -21.15
N LYS A 279 14.62 5.23 -22.19
CA LYS A 279 13.66 4.31 -22.81
C LYS A 279 14.32 3.09 -23.45
N ILE A 280 15.56 3.20 -23.95
CA ILE A 280 16.27 2.07 -24.56
C ILE A 280 16.59 1.04 -23.48
N SER A 281 17.12 1.51 -22.35
CA SER A 281 17.42 0.65 -21.19
C SER A 281 16.14 0.10 -20.56
N LEU A 282 15.05 0.88 -20.55
CA LEU A 282 13.76 0.42 -20.04
C LEU A 282 13.18 -0.73 -20.88
N ASP A 283 13.20 -0.60 -22.21
CA ASP A 283 12.77 -1.66 -23.13
C ASP A 283 13.63 -2.93 -23.00
N ALA A 284 14.95 -2.75 -22.80
CA ALA A 284 15.85 -3.87 -22.53
C ALA A 284 15.50 -4.58 -21.22
N SER A 285 15.12 -3.82 -20.19
CA SER A 285 14.67 -4.37 -18.91
C SER A 285 13.36 -5.16 -19.03
N ALA A 286 12.37 -4.59 -19.74
CA ALA A 286 11.10 -5.25 -20.00
C ALA A 286 11.30 -6.63 -20.63
N LYS A 287 12.07 -6.69 -21.72
CA LYS A 287 12.39 -7.93 -22.45
C LYS A 287 13.16 -8.94 -21.59
N ALA A 288 14.10 -8.47 -20.79
CA ALA A 288 14.89 -9.34 -19.93
C ALA A 288 14.02 -9.99 -18.82
N PHE A 289 13.10 -9.24 -18.20
CA PHE A 289 12.19 -9.82 -17.22
C PHE A 289 11.13 -10.73 -17.84
N GLU A 290 10.61 -10.40 -19.02
CA GLU A 290 9.73 -11.29 -19.78
C GLU A 290 10.43 -12.62 -20.08
N GLN A 291 11.62 -12.57 -20.67
CA GLN A 291 12.42 -13.76 -20.96
C GLN A 291 12.75 -14.57 -19.70
N TYR A 292 13.08 -13.91 -18.59
CA TYR A 292 13.32 -14.58 -17.32
C TYR A 292 12.09 -15.34 -16.83
N LEU A 293 10.90 -14.72 -16.87
CA LEU A 293 9.65 -15.34 -16.43
C LEU A 293 9.17 -16.46 -17.37
N GLU A 294 9.52 -16.41 -18.65
CA GLU A 294 9.30 -17.51 -19.59
C GLU A 294 10.20 -18.71 -19.27
N ASN A 295 11.49 -18.46 -19.02
CA ASN A 295 12.47 -19.51 -18.73
C ASN A 295 12.31 -20.11 -17.32
N TYR A 296 11.93 -19.27 -16.36
CA TYR A 296 11.82 -19.58 -14.94
C TYR A 296 10.48 -19.07 -14.37
N PRO A 297 9.33 -19.67 -14.74
CA PRO A 297 8.01 -19.22 -14.28
C PRO A 297 7.79 -19.41 -12.77
N GLN A 298 8.54 -20.33 -12.16
CA GLN A 298 8.58 -20.64 -10.72
C GLN A 298 10.03 -20.58 -10.19
N GLY A 299 10.87 -19.75 -10.81
CA GLY A 299 12.25 -19.52 -10.41
C GLY A 299 12.38 -18.79 -9.07
N LEU A 300 13.62 -18.73 -8.60
CA LEU A 300 14.03 -18.08 -7.36
C LEU A 300 13.63 -16.60 -7.29
N TYR A 301 13.54 -15.94 -8.44
CA TYR A 301 13.28 -14.50 -8.55
C TYR A 301 11.96 -14.17 -9.25
N SER A 302 11.06 -15.14 -9.50
CA SER A 302 9.82 -14.89 -10.26
C SER A 302 8.92 -13.83 -9.62
N ASP A 303 8.78 -13.84 -8.30
CA ASP A 303 7.97 -12.82 -7.60
C ASP A 303 8.61 -11.44 -7.69
N SER A 304 9.93 -11.36 -7.52
CA SER A 304 10.66 -10.11 -7.68
C SER A 304 10.61 -9.60 -9.12
N ALA A 305 10.79 -10.46 -10.12
CA ALA A 305 10.70 -10.08 -11.53
C ALA A 305 9.31 -9.54 -11.89
N ARG A 306 8.22 -10.16 -11.40
CA ARG A 306 6.85 -9.63 -11.57
C ARG A 306 6.68 -8.27 -10.89
N GLY A 307 7.28 -8.08 -9.70
CA GLY A 307 7.33 -6.78 -9.02
C GLY A 307 8.08 -5.71 -9.82
N LEU A 308 9.23 -6.06 -10.39
CA LEU A 308 10.04 -5.13 -11.17
C LEU A 308 9.43 -4.83 -12.55
N GLN A 309 8.66 -5.75 -13.14
CA GLN A 309 7.84 -5.45 -14.32
C GLN A 309 6.81 -4.35 -14.04
N ARG A 310 6.19 -4.32 -12.86
CA ARG A 310 5.32 -3.19 -12.45
C ARG A 310 6.08 -1.87 -12.43
N ARG A 311 7.30 -1.86 -11.89
CA ARG A 311 8.19 -0.67 -11.93
C ARG A 311 8.51 -0.24 -13.35
N VAL A 312 8.75 -1.19 -14.26
CA VAL A 312 8.97 -0.91 -15.69
C VAL A 312 7.75 -0.22 -16.31
N TYR A 313 6.53 -0.74 -16.09
CA TYR A 313 5.30 -0.12 -16.61
C TYR A 313 5.07 1.29 -16.07
N TRP A 314 5.33 1.51 -14.78
CA TRP A 314 5.23 2.84 -14.17
C TRP A 314 6.23 3.84 -14.78
N LEU A 315 7.50 3.45 -14.95
CA LEU A 315 8.51 4.29 -15.62
C LEU A 315 8.22 4.53 -17.11
N ALA A 316 7.50 3.61 -17.75
CA ALA A 316 7.06 3.73 -19.14
C ALA A 316 5.86 4.67 -19.28
N GLY A 317 5.09 4.89 -18.22
CA GLY A 317 3.75 5.51 -18.29
C GLY A 317 2.70 4.57 -18.89
N ASP A 318 2.94 3.27 -18.89
CA ASP A 318 2.04 2.25 -19.46
C ASP A 318 0.99 1.83 -18.42
N THR A 319 0.00 2.69 -18.22
CA THR A 319 -1.03 2.52 -17.18
C THR A 319 -1.90 1.28 -17.40
N ARG A 320 -2.08 0.83 -18.65
CA ARG A 320 -2.85 -0.38 -18.97
C ARG A 320 -2.16 -1.62 -18.44
N HIS A 321 -0.92 -1.88 -18.87
CA HIS A 321 -0.20 -3.06 -18.40
C HIS A 321 0.12 -2.97 -16.90
N PHE A 322 0.28 -1.76 -16.36
CA PHE A 322 0.46 -1.57 -14.93
C PHE A 322 -0.79 -1.99 -14.14
N ALA A 323 -1.99 -1.57 -14.57
CA ALA A 323 -3.26 -1.97 -13.95
C ALA A 323 -3.49 -3.48 -14.04
N GLU A 324 -3.28 -4.09 -15.20
CA GLU A 324 -3.38 -5.54 -15.36
C GLU A 324 -2.39 -6.30 -14.46
N ALA A 325 -1.18 -5.76 -14.28
CA ALA A 325 -0.19 -6.37 -13.40
C ALA A 325 -0.60 -6.33 -11.92
N PHE A 326 -1.33 -5.31 -11.47
CA PHE A 326 -1.94 -5.29 -10.14
C PHE A 326 -3.07 -6.30 -10.02
N ALA A 327 -4.01 -6.31 -10.97
CA ALA A 327 -5.14 -7.24 -10.97
C ALA A 327 -4.66 -8.70 -10.81
N ARG A 328 -3.66 -9.11 -11.61
CA ARG A 328 -3.03 -10.44 -11.51
C ARG A 328 -2.37 -10.72 -10.15
N GLN A 329 -1.84 -9.71 -9.46
CA GLN A 329 -1.22 -9.91 -8.13
C GLN A 329 -2.28 -10.01 -7.03
N PHE A 330 -3.38 -9.26 -7.13
CA PHE A 330 -4.50 -9.40 -6.21
C PHE A 330 -5.11 -10.80 -6.28
N GLU A 331 -5.26 -11.37 -7.47
CA GLU A 331 -5.77 -12.73 -7.66
C GLU A 331 -4.97 -13.82 -6.92
N ARG A 332 -3.66 -13.61 -6.70
CA ARG A 332 -2.82 -14.54 -5.93
C ARG A 332 -3.14 -14.56 -4.44
N GLY A 333 -3.75 -13.49 -3.94
CA GLY A 333 -4.22 -13.32 -2.58
C GLY A 333 -3.11 -13.09 -1.54
N ALA A 334 -3.51 -12.61 -0.36
CA ALA A 334 -2.62 -12.18 0.72
C ALA A 334 -1.70 -13.28 1.31
N GLN A 335 -1.90 -14.55 0.95
CA GLN A 335 -1.01 -15.66 1.32
C GLN A 335 0.26 -15.72 0.46
N GLN A 336 0.25 -15.10 -0.73
CA GLN A 336 1.35 -15.15 -1.69
C GLN A 336 2.00 -13.80 -1.95
N VAL A 337 1.31 -12.71 -1.61
CA VAL A 337 1.79 -11.35 -1.85
C VAL A 337 1.69 -10.53 -0.57
N ASP A 338 2.63 -9.60 -0.42
CA ASP A 338 2.52 -8.53 0.57
C ASP A 338 1.40 -7.57 0.13
N MET A 339 0.19 -7.87 0.59
CA MET A 339 -1.02 -7.17 0.21
C MET A 339 -1.00 -5.69 0.67
N PRO A 340 -0.61 -5.35 1.91
CA PRO A 340 -0.43 -3.96 2.32
C PRO A 340 0.50 -3.16 1.40
N ALA A 341 1.70 -3.67 1.11
CA ALA A 341 2.65 -2.98 0.23
C ALA A 341 2.12 -2.81 -1.20
N LEU A 342 1.39 -3.80 -1.71
CA LEU A 342 0.79 -3.75 -3.04
C LEU A 342 -0.34 -2.72 -3.14
N ILE A 343 -1.20 -2.64 -2.12
CA ILE A 343 -2.27 -1.63 -2.04
C ILE A 343 -1.66 -0.22 -1.98
N GLU A 344 -0.59 -0.06 -1.23
CA GLU A 344 0.09 1.23 -1.09
C GLU A 344 0.81 1.67 -2.37
N GLU A 345 1.45 0.72 -3.05
CA GLU A 345 2.03 0.97 -4.37
C GLU A 345 0.96 1.41 -5.39
N LEU A 346 -0.20 0.77 -5.37
CA LEU A 346 -1.31 1.09 -6.27
C LEU A 346 -1.83 2.51 -6.03
N ASP A 347 -2.07 2.88 -4.76
CA ASP A 347 -2.60 4.19 -4.40
C ASP A 347 -1.61 5.32 -4.74
N GLY A 348 -0.32 5.13 -4.45
CA GLY A 348 0.70 6.14 -4.70
C GLY A 348 1.12 6.27 -6.17
N LYS A 349 1.12 5.17 -6.96
CA LYS A 349 1.72 5.17 -8.30
C LYS A 349 0.73 5.01 -9.46
N LEU A 350 -0.34 4.25 -9.27
CA LEU A 350 -1.26 3.94 -10.37
C LEU A 350 -2.49 4.85 -10.34
N LEU A 351 -3.23 4.90 -9.22
CA LEU A 351 -4.49 5.65 -9.14
C LEU A 351 -4.40 7.12 -9.57
N PRO A 352 -3.32 7.88 -9.27
CA PRO A 352 -3.22 9.28 -9.69
C PRO A 352 -3.14 9.47 -11.21
N SER A 353 -2.76 8.43 -11.96
CA SER A 353 -2.56 8.46 -13.41
C SER A 353 -3.55 7.58 -14.17
N LEU A 354 -4.47 6.90 -13.48
CA LEU A 354 -5.32 5.88 -14.07
C LEU A 354 -6.58 6.48 -14.70
N ALA A 355 -6.71 6.34 -16.03
CA ALA A 355 -7.91 6.71 -16.77
C ALA A 355 -8.86 5.51 -16.89
N PRO A 356 -10.20 5.67 -16.71
CA PRO A 356 -11.18 4.57 -16.76
C PRO A 356 -11.09 3.71 -18.02
N ASP A 357 -10.89 4.34 -19.18
CA ASP A 357 -10.88 3.66 -20.48
C ASP A 357 -9.76 2.60 -20.57
N ALA A 358 -8.70 2.73 -19.77
CA ALA A 358 -7.56 1.83 -19.78
C ALA A 358 -7.71 0.59 -18.86
N ILE A 359 -8.84 0.42 -18.15
CA ILE A 359 -8.98 -0.55 -17.04
C ILE A 359 -10.02 -1.66 -17.33
N ASP A 360 -9.56 -2.87 -17.63
CA ASP A 360 -10.49 -4.00 -17.83
C ASP A 360 -10.89 -4.72 -16.54
N ASP A 361 -10.10 -4.59 -15.47
CA ASP A 361 -10.41 -5.19 -14.18
C ASP A 361 -11.56 -4.44 -13.47
N PRO A 362 -12.65 -5.13 -13.06
CA PRO A 362 -13.83 -4.48 -12.48
C PRO A 362 -13.57 -3.86 -11.09
N LEU A 363 -12.65 -4.42 -10.29
CA LEU A 363 -12.36 -3.87 -8.96
C LEU A 363 -11.57 -2.57 -9.10
N LEU A 364 -10.57 -2.55 -9.98
CA LEU A 364 -9.81 -1.35 -10.30
C LEU A 364 -10.68 -0.27 -10.96
N LEU A 365 -11.60 -0.67 -11.83
CA LEU A 365 -12.53 0.27 -12.46
C LEU A 365 -13.47 0.90 -11.42
N ALA A 366 -14.08 0.08 -10.54
CA ALA A 366 -14.90 0.59 -9.43
C ALA A 366 -14.14 1.55 -8.52
N MET A 367 -12.86 1.27 -8.25
CA MET A 367 -12.00 2.16 -7.48
C MET A 367 -11.86 3.53 -8.13
N VAL A 368 -11.57 3.56 -9.43
CA VAL A 368 -11.46 4.82 -10.18
C VAL A 368 -12.80 5.55 -10.25
N ASP A 369 -13.91 4.84 -10.45
CA ASP A 369 -15.24 5.46 -10.48
C ASP A 369 -15.60 6.09 -9.13
N LEU A 370 -15.35 5.40 -8.01
CA LEU A 370 -15.54 5.95 -6.66
C LEU A 370 -14.70 7.21 -6.42
N ILE A 371 -13.46 7.24 -6.92
CA ILE A 371 -12.60 8.43 -6.85
C ILE A 371 -13.18 9.57 -7.69
N GLN A 372 -13.74 9.29 -8.86
CA GLN A 372 -14.35 10.30 -9.72
C GLN A 372 -15.73 10.78 -9.25
N LEU A 373 -16.40 10.01 -8.40
CA LEU A 373 -17.61 10.43 -7.69
C LEU A 373 -17.34 11.41 -6.54
N ARG A 374 -16.07 11.61 -6.14
CA ARG A 374 -15.71 12.60 -5.12
C ARG A 374 -16.12 14.01 -5.55
N ASP A 375 -16.46 14.83 -4.56
CA ASP A 375 -16.80 16.23 -4.79
C ASP A 375 -15.65 16.96 -5.48
N PRO A 376 -15.84 17.46 -6.72
CA PRO A 376 -14.79 18.17 -7.42
C PRO A 376 -14.62 19.62 -6.89
N GLY A 377 -15.47 20.04 -5.94
CA GLY A 377 -15.50 21.39 -5.37
C GLY A 377 -16.44 22.32 -6.14
N SER A 378 -16.74 23.48 -5.55
CA SER A 378 -17.85 24.37 -5.94
C SER A 378 -17.81 24.94 -7.38
N ASN A 379 -16.78 24.66 -8.18
CA ASN A 379 -16.54 25.24 -9.51
C ASN A 379 -16.10 24.21 -10.55
N SER A 380 -16.47 22.93 -10.39
CA SER A 380 -16.04 21.87 -11.31
C SER A 380 -17.19 20.92 -11.63
N GLU A 381 -17.31 20.53 -12.89
CA GLU A 381 -18.27 19.51 -13.31
C GLU A 381 -17.93 18.15 -12.67
N PRO A 382 -18.93 17.26 -12.49
CA PRO A 382 -18.67 15.88 -12.10
C PRO A 382 -17.66 15.24 -13.05
N ARG A 383 -16.62 14.60 -12.50
CA ARG A 383 -15.55 13.99 -13.30
C ARG A 383 -16.02 12.77 -14.10
N LEU A 384 -17.10 12.15 -13.63
CA LEU A 384 -17.75 11.00 -14.26
C LEU A 384 -19.23 11.33 -14.53
N SER A 385 -19.65 11.26 -15.79
CA SER A 385 -21.05 11.40 -16.17
C SER A 385 -21.81 10.09 -15.99
N LEU A 386 -23.14 10.18 -15.83
CA LEU A 386 -23.99 8.98 -15.76
C LEU A 386 -23.90 8.14 -17.04
N GLU A 387 -23.82 8.77 -18.22
CA GLU A 387 -23.70 8.07 -19.50
C GLU A 387 -22.39 7.28 -19.59
N GLN A 388 -21.27 7.89 -19.16
CA GLN A 388 -19.97 7.23 -19.10
C GLN A 388 -20.02 6.02 -18.17
N LEU A 389 -20.57 6.19 -16.96
CA LEU A 389 -20.70 5.11 -15.99
C LEU A 389 -21.63 3.99 -16.51
N GLN A 390 -22.74 4.32 -17.16
CA GLN A 390 -23.65 3.33 -17.75
C GLN A 390 -22.98 2.53 -18.88
N ALA A 391 -22.16 3.18 -19.71
CA ALA A 391 -21.44 2.53 -20.80
C ALA A 391 -20.41 1.47 -20.32
N GLN A 392 -19.95 1.56 -19.07
CA GLN A 392 -19.01 0.61 -18.49
C GLN A 392 -19.63 -0.75 -18.09
N GLN A 393 -20.96 -0.89 -18.13
CA GLN A 393 -21.67 -2.11 -17.68
C GLN A 393 -21.04 -3.43 -18.14
N PRO A 394 -20.59 -3.60 -19.41
CA PRO A 394 -20.01 -4.87 -19.85
C PRO A 394 -18.73 -5.28 -19.09
N ARG A 395 -17.96 -4.31 -18.56
CA ARG A 395 -16.71 -4.58 -17.85
C ARG A 395 -16.94 -5.09 -16.43
N PHE A 396 -18.15 -4.93 -15.90
CA PHE A 396 -18.54 -5.44 -14.57
C PHE A 396 -19.21 -6.82 -14.62
N ALA A 397 -19.19 -7.52 -15.75
CA ALA A 397 -19.90 -8.78 -15.92
C ALA A 397 -19.44 -9.88 -14.93
N SER A 398 -18.18 -9.85 -14.48
CA SER A 398 -17.64 -10.78 -13.48
C SER A 398 -17.92 -10.36 -12.03
N GLN A 399 -18.46 -9.16 -11.78
CA GLN A 399 -18.79 -8.64 -10.45
C GLN A 399 -20.25 -8.16 -10.40
N PRO A 400 -21.23 -9.09 -10.30
CA PRO A 400 -22.65 -8.74 -10.36
C PRO A 400 -23.05 -7.79 -9.23
N GLY A 401 -23.83 -6.78 -9.57
CA GLY A 401 -24.32 -5.77 -8.62
C GLY A 401 -23.36 -4.61 -8.34
N LEU A 402 -22.07 -4.73 -8.70
CA LEU A 402 -21.10 -3.64 -8.50
C LEU A 402 -21.38 -2.43 -9.41
N HIS A 403 -21.68 -2.68 -10.68
CA HIS A 403 -22.09 -1.60 -11.60
C HIS A 403 -23.38 -0.89 -11.14
N ALA A 404 -24.39 -1.67 -10.74
CA ALA A 404 -25.65 -1.13 -10.22
C ALA A 404 -25.43 -0.28 -8.97
N TYR A 405 -24.53 -0.72 -8.07
CA TYR A 405 -24.11 0.05 -6.91
C TYR A 405 -23.48 1.39 -7.31
N LEU A 406 -22.54 1.40 -8.25
CA LEU A 406 -21.89 2.63 -8.71
C LEU A 406 -22.90 3.61 -9.36
N VAL A 407 -23.83 3.10 -10.16
CA VAL A 407 -24.91 3.91 -10.75
C VAL A 407 -25.81 4.52 -9.67
N ALA A 408 -26.19 3.74 -8.66
CA ALA A 408 -26.93 4.26 -7.51
C ALA A 408 -26.12 5.31 -6.74
N ALA A 409 -24.83 5.08 -6.53
CA ALA A 409 -23.94 6.03 -5.85
C ALA A 409 -23.82 7.34 -6.65
N TRP A 410 -23.78 7.28 -7.98
CA TRP A 410 -23.81 8.46 -8.83
C TRP A 410 -25.10 9.26 -8.64
N HIS A 411 -26.26 8.60 -8.66
CA HIS A 411 -27.55 9.26 -8.43
C HIS A 411 -27.62 9.94 -7.06
N PHE A 412 -27.09 9.29 -6.02
CA PHE A 412 -27.09 9.84 -4.67
C PHE A 412 -26.14 11.03 -4.53
N TYR A 413 -24.86 10.85 -4.86
CA TYR A 413 -23.82 11.84 -4.58
C TYR A 413 -23.76 12.96 -5.60
N ARG A 414 -23.99 12.70 -6.89
CA ARG A 414 -23.89 13.70 -7.97
C ARG A 414 -25.26 14.17 -8.44
N GLY A 415 -26.21 13.25 -8.56
CA GLY A 415 -27.56 13.56 -9.00
C GLY A 415 -28.43 14.23 -7.92
N GLY A 416 -28.16 13.99 -6.64
CA GLY A 416 -29.06 14.39 -5.55
C GLY A 416 -30.44 13.73 -5.64
N ASP A 417 -30.55 12.59 -6.34
CA ASP A 417 -31.81 11.94 -6.66
C ASP A 417 -31.95 10.62 -5.90
N ALA A 418 -32.56 10.71 -4.72
CA ALA A 418 -32.79 9.56 -3.86
C ALA A 418 -33.80 8.55 -4.44
N GLN A 419 -34.72 8.98 -5.32
CA GLN A 419 -35.67 8.06 -5.96
C GLN A 419 -34.95 7.19 -7.00
N GLN A 420 -34.10 7.79 -7.83
CA GLN A 420 -33.30 7.05 -8.81
C GLN A 420 -32.23 6.20 -8.13
N THR A 421 -31.67 6.66 -7.01
CA THR A 421 -30.78 5.85 -6.17
C THR A 421 -31.45 4.55 -5.76
N LEU A 422 -32.67 4.61 -5.23
CA LEU A 422 -33.42 3.41 -4.82
C LEU A 422 -33.81 2.51 -5.99
N ALA A 423 -34.10 3.09 -7.16
CA ALA A 423 -34.47 2.35 -8.37
C ALA A 423 -33.28 1.63 -9.02
N ALA A 424 -32.06 2.16 -8.88
CA ALA A 424 -30.84 1.55 -9.41
C ALA A 424 -30.31 0.40 -8.54
N LEU A 425 -30.65 0.38 -7.24
CA LEU A 425 -30.20 -0.66 -6.32
C LEU A 425 -30.95 -1.99 -6.52
N PRO A 426 -30.26 -3.14 -6.45
CA PRO A 426 -30.91 -4.45 -6.51
C PRO A 426 -31.83 -4.66 -5.30
N ASP A 427 -32.82 -5.54 -5.43
CA ASP A 427 -33.71 -5.89 -4.31
C ASP A 427 -32.94 -6.33 -3.07
N ALA A 428 -33.47 -6.00 -1.89
CA ALA A 428 -32.80 -6.28 -0.63
C ALA A 428 -32.62 -7.80 -0.44
N GLY A 429 -31.37 -8.23 -0.35
CA GLY A 429 -31.01 -9.64 -0.20
C GLY A 429 -31.22 -10.12 1.25
N ALA A 430 -31.62 -11.39 1.42
CA ALA A 430 -31.67 -12.05 2.73
C ALA A 430 -30.34 -12.74 3.11
N GLY A 431 -29.34 -12.74 2.23
CA GLY A 431 -28.06 -13.42 2.41
C GLY A 431 -27.07 -12.68 3.31
N PRO A 432 -25.85 -13.23 3.48
CA PRO A 432 -24.76 -12.60 4.23
C PRO A 432 -24.44 -11.19 3.72
N LEU A 433 -24.12 -10.28 4.63
CA LEU A 433 -23.73 -8.90 4.32
C LEU A 433 -22.23 -8.84 4.02
N ASN A 434 -21.85 -9.23 2.81
CA ASN A 434 -20.51 -8.92 2.29
C ASN A 434 -20.36 -7.40 2.05
N ALA A 435 -19.17 -6.91 1.71
CA ALA A 435 -18.91 -5.47 1.61
C ALA A 435 -19.79 -4.80 0.55
N LEU A 436 -20.01 -5.46 -0.60
CA LEU A 436 -20.89 -4.92 -1.65
C LEU A 436 -22.35 -4.87 -1.21
N ALA A 437 -22.89 -5.96 -0.64
CA ALA A 437 -24.27 -5.99 -0.16
C ALA A 437 -24.50 -4.96 0.96
N PHE A 438 -23.57 -4.85 1.90
CA PHE A 438 -23.65 -3.84 2.95
C PHE A 438 -23.61 -2.41 2.39
N SER A 439 -22.82 -2.17 1.33
CA SER A 439 -22.77 -0.88 0.64
C SER A 439 -24.08 -0.53 -0.05
N GLN A 440 -24.70 -1.50 -0.73
CA GLN A 440 -26.00 -1.34 -1.36
C GLN A 440 -27.08 -1.01 -0.33
N GLU A 441 -27.12 -1.72 0.79
CA GLU A 441 -28.11 -1.50 1.84
C GLU A 441 -27.87 -0.20 2.63
N THR A 442 -26.60 0.20 2.80
CA THR A 442 -26.25 1.51 3.33
C THR A 442 -26.78 2.62 2.43
N LEU A 443 -26.53 2.54 1.13
CA LEU A 443 -27.02 3.55 0.20
C LEU A 443 -28.56 3.60 0.13
N ARG A 444 -29.23 2.45 0.28
CA ARG A 444 -30.68 2.37 0.40
C ARG A 444 -31.20 3.16 1.60
N GLY A 445 -30.65 2.91 2.79
CA GLY A 445 -31.08 3.62 3.99
C GLY A 445 -30.81 5.12 3.92
N LEU A 446 -29.66 5.53 3.38
CA LEU A 446 -29.34 6.95 3.15
C LEU A 446 -30.32 7.60 2.17
N ALA A 447 -30.71 6.90 1.10
CA ALA A 447 -31.70 7.40 0.14
C ALA A 447 -33.11 7.52 0.76
N LEU A 448 -33.53 6.57 1.62
CA LEU A 448 -34.77 6.68 2.39
C LEU A 448 -34.78 7.93 3.28
N GLU A 449 -33.67 8.19 3.98
CA GLU A 449 -33.52 9.42 4.78
C GLU A 449 -33.58 10.69 3.92
N ALA A 450 -32.91 10.70 2.77
CA ALA A 450 -32.91 11.83 1.85
C ALA A 450 -34.30 12.13 1.25
N ARG A 451 -35.19 11.13 1.17
CA ARG A 451 -36.61 11.30 0.81
C ARG A 451 -37.49 11.78 1.96
N GLY A 452 -36.94 11.88 3.18
CA GLY A 452 -37.70 12.17 4.40
C GLY A 452 -38.50 10.97 4.93
N GLU A 453 -38.26 9.75 4.43
CA GLU A 453 -38.96 8.52 4.83
C GLU A 453 -38.38 7.94 6.14
N THR A 454 -38.39 8.77 7.19
CA THR A 454 -37.64 8.51 8.42
C THR A 454 -38.03 7.19 9.11
N SER A 455 -39.33 6.86 9.17
CA SER A 455 -39.76 5.59 9.76
C SER A 455 -39.28 4.37 8.97
N ALA A 456 -39.23 4.47 7.64
CA ALA A 456 -38.71 3.39 6.79
C ALA A 456 -37.19 3.24 6.95
N ALA A 457 -36.45 4.37 6.99
CA ALA A 457 -35.02 4.37 7.23
C ALA A 457 -34.65 3.74 8.59
N LEU A 458 -35.35 4.12 9.67
CA LEU A 458 -35.13 3.54 11.00
C LEU A 458 -35.39 2.02 11.02
N GLN A 459 -36.50 1.58 10.44
CA GLN A 459 -36.81 0.14 10.33
C GLN A 459 -35.73 -0.60 9.53
N HIS A 460 -35.24 0.02 8.46
CA HIS A 460 -34.17 -0.52 7.63
C HIS A 460 -32.87 -0.69 8.42
N TRP A 461 -32.43 0.35 9.13
CA TRP A 461 -31.22 0.30 9.97
C TRP A 461 -31.31 -0.74 11.09
N GLN A 462 -32.47 -0.82 11.76
CA GLN A 462 -32.71 -1.84 12.80
C GLN A 462 -32.68 -3.26 12.23
N ALA A 463 -33.27 -3.49 11.06
CA ALA A 463 -33.29 -4.79 10.41
C ALA A 463 -31.88 -5.23 9.98
N LEU A 464 -31.06 -4.30 9.46
CA LEU A 464 -29.67 -4.58 9.12
C LEU A 464 -28.83 -4.88 10.37
N LEU A 465 -29.01 -4.11 11.45
CA LEU A 465 -28.26 -4.29 12.69
C LEU A 465 -28.54 -5.67 13.32
N ALA A 466 -29.80 -6.12 13.26
CA ALA A 466 -30.18 -7.45 13.75
C ALA A 466 -29.57 -8.61 12.95
N ARG A 467 -29.09 -8.36 11.72
CA ARG A 467 -28.54 -9.39 10.82
C ARG A 467 -27.01 -9.32 10.67
N SER A 468 -26.40 -8.15 10.90
CA SER A 468 -24.96 -7.99 10.72
C SER A 468 -24.18 -8.66 11.85
N GLU A 469 -23.18 -9.47 11.49
CA GLU A 469 -22.22 -10.10 12.42
C GLU A 469 -20.85 -9.42 12.39
N ASP A 470 -20.64 -8.46 11.48
CA ASP A 470 -19.37 -7.76 11.29
C ASP A 470 -19.29 -6.55 12.24
N PRO A 471 -18.28 -6.48 13.14
CA PRO A 471 -18.17 -5.38 14.09
C PRO A 471 -18.10 -3.97 13.48
N LEU A 472 -17.45 -3.80 12.32
CA LEU A 472 -17.37 -2.50 11.65
C LEU A 472 -18.74 -2.11 11.09
N GLN A 473 -19.45 -3.06 10.48
CA GLN A 473 -20.82 -2.84 10.00
C GLN A 473 -21.77 -2.54 11.16
N GLN A 474 -21.71 -3.30 12.25
CA GLN A 474 -22.53 -3.07 13.45
C GLN A 474 -22.28 -1.67 14.03
N ALA A 475 -21.02 -1.24 14.15
CA ALA A 475 -20.69 0.09 14.64
C ALA A 475 -21.25 1.20 13.72
N GLN A 476 -21.14 1.04 12.39
CA GLN A 476 -21.74 1.97 11.44
C GLN A 476 -23.27 2.03 11.55
N LEU A 477 -23.93 0.89 11.70
CA LEU A 477 -25.39 0.82 11.82
C LEU A 477 -25.88 1.44 13.14
N GLN A 478 -25.14 1.27 14.23
CA GLN A 478 -25.41 1.99 15.47
C GLN A 478 -25.23 3.51 15.29
N LEU A 479 -24.21 3.95 14.56
CA LEU A 479 -24.03 5.36 14.21
C LEU A 479 -25.19 5.88 13.35
N ALA A 480 -25.68 5.09 12.39
CA ALA A 480 -26.85 5.44 11.59
C ALA A 480 -28.07 5.69 12.47
N LEU A 481 -28.41 4.73 13.34
CA LEU A 481 -29.54 4.87 14.26
C LEU A 481 -29.40 6.08 15.19
N ALA A 482 -28.20 6.29 15.75
CA ALA A 482 -27.89 7.42 16.60
C ALA A 482 -28.16 8.76 15.90
N LEU A 483 -27.61 8.94 14.69
CA LEU A 483 -27.81 10.16 13.89
C LEU A 483 -29.27 10.33 13.46
N SER A 484 -29.98 9.24 13.14
CA SER A 484 -31.41 9.31 12.83
C SER A 484 -32.24 9.77 14.04
N TYR A 485 -31.99 9.21 15.24
CA TYR A 485 -32.69 9.60 16.47
C TYR A 485 -32.40 11.04 16.88
N GLU A 486 -31.16 11.49 16.77
CA GLU A 486 -30.77 12.88 17.01
C GLU A 486 -31.54 13.82 16.07
N ARG A 487 -31.57 13.51 14.76
CA ARG A 487 -32.23 14.35 13.74
C ARG A 487 -33.72 14.52 13.97
N ILE A 488 -34.40 13.51 14.51
CA ILE A 488 -35.84 13.58 14.83
C ILE A 488 -36.15 14.04 16.25
N GLY A 489 -35.13 14.37 17.05
CA GLY A 489 -35.30 14.86 18.42
C GLY A 489 -35.70 13.77 19.42
N GLU A 490 -35.42 12.50 19.13
CA GLU A 490 -35.70 11.36 20.01
C GLU A 490 -34.42 10.79 20.64
N LEU A 491 -33.50 11.67 21.06
CA LEU A 491 -32.18 11.29 21.56
C LEU A 491 -32.25 10.35 22.78
N ASP A 492 -33.30 10.43 23.60
CA ASP A 492 -33.53 9.55 24.74
C ASP A 492 -33.56 8.05 24.35
N LYS A 493 -33.96 7.72 23.11
CA LYS A 493 -33.96 6.34 22.59
C LYS A 493 -32.55 5.76 22.43
N VAL A 494 -31.54 6.61 22.28
CA VAL A 494 -30.14 6.16 22.29
C VAL A 494 -29.78 5.63 23.68
N PHE A 495 -30.26 6.25 24.74
CA PHE A 495 -29.89 5.92 26.12
C PHE A 495 -30.87 5.01 26.86
N ALA A 496 -31.91 4.54 26.17
CA ALA A 496 -32.86 3.57 26.73
C ALA A 496 -32.15 2.23 27.07
N ALA A 497 -32.64 1.54 28.10
CA ALA A 497 -32.04 0.29 28.58
C ALA A 497 -32.03 -0.85 27.55
N ASP A 498 -32.96 -0.83 26.59
CA ASP A 498 -33.09 -1.77 25.48
C ASP A 498 -32.55 -1.20 24.16
N SER A 499 -31.83 -0.07 24.19
CA SER A 499 -31.28 0.53 22.99
C SER A 499 -30.24 -0.39 22.33
N PRO A 500 -30.31 -0.60 21.01
CA PRO A 500 -29.29 -1.37 20.30
C PRO A 500 -27.98 -0.57 20.11
N ILE A 501 -27.95 0.71 20.48
CA ILE A 501 -26.78 1.59 20.39
C ILE A 501 -25.98 1.44 21.69
N THR A 502 -24.98 0.57 21.65
CA THR A 502 -24.15 0.17 22.79
C THR A 502 -22.70 0.65 22.68
N THR A 503 -22.31 1.21 21.54
CA THR A 503 -20.95 1.72 21.30
C THR A 503 -20.68 2.97 22.13
N ALA A 504 -19.83 2.85 23.15
CA ALA A 504 -19.51 3.94 24.10
C ALA A 504 -19.10 5.27 23.41
N PRO A 505 -18.18 5.29 22.43
CA PRO A 505 -17.81 6.54 21.74
C PRO A 505 -18.99 7.30 21.11
N ILE A 506 -20.00 6.58 20.59
CA ILE A 506 -21.20 7.21 20.01
C ILE A 506 -22.02 7.89 21.11
N ARG A 507 -22.26 7.16 22.20
CA ARG A 507 -23.10 7.58 23.33
C ARG A 507 -22.49 8.80 24.04
N GLU A 508 -21.20 8.73 24.36
CA GLU A 508 -20.44 9.82 25.00
C GLU A 508 -20.45 11.11 24.17
N ARG A 509 -20.29 10.99 22.85
CA ARG A 509 -20.29 12.14 21.95
C ARG A 509 -21.67 12.81 21.90
N LEU A 510 -22.73 12.02 21.89
CA LEU A 510 -24.10 12.53 21.95
C LEU A 510 -24.41 13.17 23.30
N LEU A 511 -23.91 12.65 24.42
CA LEU A 511 -24.02 13.33 25.72
C LEU A 511 -23.27 14.66 25.72
N THR A 512 -22.07 14.69 25.15
CA THR A 512 -21.20 15.87 25.16
C THR A 512 -21.74 17.00 24.28
N HIS A 513 -22.32 16.67 23.12
CA HIS A 513 -22.64 17.67 22.09
C HIS A 513 -24.12 17.78 21.74
N GLY A 514 -24.93 16.74 21.97
CA GLY A 514 -26.34 16.69 21.55
C GLY A 514 -27.35 16.68 22.70
N ALA A 515 -26.96 16.21 23.89
CA ALA A 515 -27.89 16.00 25.01
C ALA A 515 -28.31 17.31 25.69
N GLY A 516 -29.61 17.43 25.94
CA GLY A 516 -30.17 18.50 26.75
C GLY A 516 -29.94 18.31 28.26
N PRO A 517 -30.16 19.35 29.07
CA PRO A 517 -29.94 19.29 30.53
C PRO A 517 -30.76 18.21 31.26
N GLU A 518 -31.92 17.81 30.73
CA GLU A 518 -32.76 16.77 31.34
C GLU A 518 -32.14 15.38 31.16
N LEU A 519 -31.78 15.02 29.93
CA LEU A 519 -31.10 13.77 29.61
C LEU A 519 -29.78 13.64 30.39
N LEU A 520 -28.98 14.70 30.45
CA LEU A 520 -27.72 14.69 31.24
C LEU A 520 -27.95 14.41 32.73
N ARG A 521 -28.99 15.00 33.34
CA ARG A 521 -29.32 14.72 34.75
C ARG A 521 -29.84 13.31 34.95
N GLN A 522 -30.60 12.78 33.99
CA GLN A 522 -31.08 11.41 34.02
C GLN A 522 -29.90 10.43 33.97
N GLN A 523 -28.96 10.63 33.04
CA GLN A 523 -27.79 9.75 32.92
C GLN A 523 -26.89 9.83 34.16
N ALA A 524 -26.55 11.03 34.64
CA ALA A 524 -25.73 11.18 35.85
C ALA A 524 -26.38 10.65 37.15
N GLY A 525 -27.71 10.48 37.15
CA GLY A 525 -28.47 10.01 38.30
C GLY A 525 -28.66 8.49 38.37
N ASP A 526 -28.41 7.76 37.28
CA ASP A 526 -28.59 6.31 37.22
C ASP A 526 -27.27 5.58 37.56
N LYS A 527 -27.33 4.68 38.54
CA LYS A 527 -26.15 3.92 39.01
C LYS A 527 -25.84 2.71 38.13
N GLN A 528 -26.69 2.40 37.15
CA GLN A 528 -26.53 1.26 36.25
C GLN A 528 -25.87 1.64 34.90
N ILE A 529 -25.63 2.93 34.68
CA ILE A 529 -25.00 3.45 33.46
C ILE A 529 -23.48 3.23 33.49
N PRO A 530 -22.84 2.94 32.34
CA PRO A 530 -21.38 2.82 32.24
C PRO A 530 -20.66 4.05 32.79
N ALA A 531 -19.55 3.87 33.50
CA ALA A 531 -18.87 4.98 34.18
C ALA A 531 -18.30 6.08 33.25
N SER A 532 -18.21 5.83 31.95
CA SER A 532 -17.79 6.83 30.96
C SER A 532 -18.93 7.74 30.47
N GLU A 533 -20.18 7.37 30.74
CA GLU A 533 -21.41 8.15 30.53
C GLU A 533 -21.84 8.83 31.84
#